data_AF-A0A565AP92-F1
#
_entry.id   AF-A0A565AP92-F1
#
_cell.length_a   1.000
_cell.length_b   1.000
_cell.length_c   1.000
_cell.angle_alpha   90.00
_cell.angle_beta   90.00
_cell.angle_gamma   90.00
#
_symmetry.space_group_name_H-M   'P 1'
#
loop_
_entity.id
_entity.type
_entity.pdbx_description
1 polymer ?
#
loop_
_entity_poly.entity_id
_entity_poly.type
_entity_poly.pdbx_seq_one_letter_code
_entity_poly.pdbx_strand_id
1 'polypeptide(L)'
;MSSGFDLTVLEELTSNAKQIQDDVLTEILKANANTEYLRGFLHGSFDTDLFKNNVPVVTYEDFKPYIDRVMNGEPSDIISGNPITRFFPSSGISSGNPKKFPGNDIFFDKVIFVSALRSLVMAKHFEGFKQGKMLNFIFTSSMYCQPLCGLVQRDEVLSVGAIFVSVLVQAIHFLEDYWKELSSNIRFGRVSEWITDLSCRDSGSMILGEPNPDLADLIEHKCGQQSSEGIISRLWPKTKFIEGIVTGNLAQYIPTLEFYSNKLPIVSTTYASSETYFGINVDPLSKHVPNAY
;
A
#
# COMPACT_ATOMS: atom_id res chain seq x y z
N MET A 1 -30.80 8.56 -6.72
CA MET A 1 -30.56 8.39 -5.27
C MET A 1 -29.18 7.78 -5.13
N SER A 2 -28.15 8.60 -4.90
CA SER A 2 -26.80 8.14 -4.59
C SER A 2 -26.79 7.93 -3.08
N SER A 3 -26.92 6.70 -2.59
CA SER A 3 -26.52 6.37 -1.22
C SER A 3 -25.01 6.60 -1.15
N GLY A 4 -24.62 7.82 -0.85
CA GLY A 4 -23.23 8.25 -0.84
C GLY A 4 -22.48 7.45 0.22
N PHE A 5 -21.38 6.84 -0.19
CA PHE A 5 -20.41 6.26 0.73
C PHE A 5 -19.85 7.41 1.59
N ASP A 6 -20.26 7.47 2.86
CA ASP A 6 -19.84 8.51 3.80
C ASP A 6 -19.32 7.89 5.11
N LEU A 7 -18.93 8.73 6.07
CA LEU A 7 -18.31 8.27 7.32
C LEU A 7 -19.27 7.50 8.24
N THR A 8 -20.59 7.53 7.99
CA THR A 8 -21.56 6.75 8.77
C THR A 8 -21.34 5.24 8.63
N VAL A 9 -20.76 4.80 7.50
CA VAL A 9 -20.36 3.40 7.29
C VAL A 9 -19.38 2.94 8.37
N LEU A 10 -18.46 3.80 8.82
CA LEU A 10 -17.52 3.44 9.89
C LEU A 10 -18.26 3.21 11.21
N GLU A 11 -19.21 4.07 11.56
CA GLU A 11 -20.02 3.93 12.78
C GLU A 11 -20.89 2.67 12.74
N GLU A 12 -21.45 2.34 11.58
CA GLU A 12 -22.22 1.11 11.38
C GLU A 12 -21.34 -0.13 11.57
N LEU A 13 -20.16 -0.16 10.93
CA LEU A 13 -19.23 -1.28 11.04
C LEU A 13 -18.72 -1.48 12.47
N THR A 14 -18.39 -0.40 13.18
CA THR A 14 -17.84 -0.48 14.54
C THR A 14 -18.92 -0.77 15.58
N SER A 15 -20.13 -0.23 15.43
CA SER A 15 -21.24 -0.46 16.37
C SER A 15 -21.82 -1.88 16.26
N ASN A 16 -21.75 -2.50 15.08
CA ASN A 16 -22.29 -3.83 14.81
C ASN A 16 -21.21 -4.92 14.70
N ALA A 17 -20.00 -4.66 15.21
CA ALA A 17 -18.83 -5.51 14.99
C ALA A 17 -19.05 -7.00 15.32
N LYS A 18 -19.77 -7.31 16.41
CA LYS A 18 -20.09 -8.69 16.79
C LYS A 18 -20.95 -9.38 15.73
N GLN A 19 -22.06 -8.77 15.35
CA GLN A 19 -22.98 -9.32 14.37
C GLN A 19 -22.28 -9.52 13.02
N ILE A 20 -21.52 -8.52 12.58
CA ILE A 20 -20.76 -8.58 11.34
C ILE A 20 -19.71 -9.71 11.36
N GLN A 21 -19.00 -9.92 12.48
CA GLN A 21 -18.04 -11.02 12.60
C GLN A 21 -18.74 -12.40 12.55
N ASP A 22 -19.88 -12.54 13.22
CA ASP A 22 -20.69 -13.77 13.21
C ASP A 22 -21.20 -14.07 11.77
N ASP A 23 -21.63 -13.03 11.03
CA ASP A 23 -22.08 -13.13 9.64
C ASP A 23 -20.91 -13.49 8.69
N VAL A 24 -19.77 -12.83 8.82
CA VAL A 24 -18.56 -13.12 8.02
C VAL A 24 -18.11 -14.56 8.22
N LEU A 25 -18.04 -15.05 9.46
CA LEU A 25 -17.69 -16.44 9.74
C LEU A 25 -18.69 -17.40 9.09
N THR A 26 -19.98 -17.11 9.23
CA THR A 26 -21.05 -17.93 8.63
C THR A 26 -20.93 -17.99 7.11
N GLU A 27 -20.67 -16.87 6.43
CA GLU A 27 -20.46 -16.81 4.99
C GLU A 27 -19.23 -17.61 4.55
N ILE A 28 -18.11 -17.46 5.26
CA ILE A 28 -16.88 -18.23 5.01
C ILE A 28 -17.15 -19.72 5.15
N LEU A 29 -17.80 -20.16 6.23
CA LEU A 29 -18.07 -21.58 6.44
C LEU A 29 -19.04 -22.14 5.39
N LYS A 30 -20.10 -21.42 5.03
CA LYS A 30 -21.04 -21.84 3.98
C LYS A 30 -20.35 -22.01 2.63
N ALA A 31 -19.50 -21.07 2.24
CA ALA A 31 -18.79 -21.14 0.98
C ALA A 31 -17.77 -22.29 0.94
N ASN A 32 -17.15 -22.61 2.09
CA ASN A 32 -16.01 -23.51 2.14
C ASN A 32 -16.31 -24.89 2.78
N ALA A 33 -17.54 -25.17 3.20
CA ALA A 33 -17.90 -26.37 3.95
C ALA A 33 -17.51 -27.70 3.27
N ASN A 34 -17.51 -27.72 1.94
CA ASN A 34 -17.19 -28.89 1.13
C ASN A 34 -15.74 -28.91 0.60
N THR A 35 -14.94 -27.91 0.95
CA THR A 35 -13.51 -27.90 0.56
C THR A 35 -12.76 -29.06 1.21
N GLU A 36 -11.71 -29.55 0.56
CA GLU A 36 -10.91 -30.67 1.08
C GLU A 36 -10.45 -30.40 2.52
N TYR A 37 -9.93 -29.18 2.77
CA TYR A 37 -9.43 -28.77 4.08
C TYR A 37 -10.52 -28.80 5.17
N LEU A 38 -11.64 -28.06 4.99
CA LEU A 38 -12.67 -28.00 6.03
C LEU A 38 -13.48 -29.28 6.16
N ARG A 39 -13.65 -30.05 5.08
CA ARG A 39 -14.39 -31.31 5.12
C ARG A 39 -13.73 -32.34 6.04
N GLY A 40 -12.41 -32.29 6.20
CA GLY A 40 -11.67 -33.12 7.16
C GLY A 40 -12.05 -32.90 8.62
N PHE A 41 -12.52 -31.69 8.97
CA PHE A 41 -12.85 -31.30 10.35
C PHE A 41 -14.35 -31.14 10.60
N LEU A 42 -15.11 -30.70 9.59
CA LEU A 42 -16.51 -30.31 9.69
C LEU A 42 -17.47 -31.22 8.92
N HIS A 43 -16.95 -32.12 8.09
CA HIS A 43 -17.75 -33.09 7.32
C HIS A 43 -18.92 -32.47 6.55
N GLY A 44 -18.73 -31.26 5.97
CA GLY A 44 -19.76 -30.54 5.23
C GLY A 44 -20.67 -29.64 6.09
N SER A 45 -20.48 -29.63 7.41
CA SER A 45 -21.15 -28.67 8.29
C SER A 45 -20.56 -27.27 8.14
N PHE A 46 -21.39 -26.24 8.32
CA PHE A 46 -21.00 -24.83 8.41
C PHE A 46 -21.36 -24.24 9.78
N ASP A 47 -21.58 -25.09 10.79
CA ASP A 47 -21.88 -24.68 12.15
C ASP A 47 -20.66 -24.02 12.83
N THR A 48 -20.89 -22.87 13.45
CA THR A 48 -19.82 -22.06 14.05
C THR A 48 -19.23 -22.65 15.32
N ASP A 49 -20.00 -23.43 16.08
CA ASP A 49 -19.51 -24.05 17.31
C ASP A 49 -18.69 -25.31 16.99
N LEU A 50 -19.10 -26.08 15.98
CA LEU A 50 -18.25 -27.14 15.42
C LEU A 50 -16.94 -26.59 14.85
N PHE A 51 -16.97 -25.44 14.17
CA PHE A 51 -15.75 -24.77 13.70
C PHE A 51 -14.79 -24.48 14.86
N LYS A 52 -15.26 -23.84 15.93
CA LYS A 52 -14.43 -23.49 17.09
C LYS A 52 -13.85 -24.72 17.81
N ASN A 53 -14.59 -25.82 17.85
CA ASN A 53 -14.19 -27.03 18.58
C ASN A 53 -13.29 -27.97 17.76
N ASN A 54 -13.46 -27.99 16.43
CA ASN A 54 -12.85 -29.02 15.59
C ASN A 54 -11.74 -28.51 14.66
N VAL A 55 -11.75 -27.24 14.28
CA VAL A 55 -10.74 -26.69 13.35
C VAL A 55 -9.55 -26.16 14.17
N PRO A 56 -8.34 -26.69 13.98
CA PRO A 56 -7.19 -26.28 14.77
C PRO A 56 -6.69 -24.88 14.40
N VAL A 57 -6.07 -24.21 15.37
CA VAL A 57 -5.24 -23.03 15.09
C VAL A 57 -3.95 -23.52 14.42
N VAL A 58 -3.65 -22.98 13.25
CA VAL A 58 -2.55 -23.45 12.38
C VAL A 58 -1.53 -22.34 12.09
N THR A 59 -0.34 -22.76 11.68
CA THR A 59 0.69 -21.89 11.11
C THR A 59 0.75 -22.06 9.59
N TYR A 60 1.57 -21.24 8.91
CA TYR A 60 1.80 -21.38 7.49
C TYR A 60 2.31 -22.78 7.11
N GLU A 61 3.16 -23.41 7.93
CA GLU A 61 3.78 -24.70 7.60
C GLU A 61 2.75 -25.84 7.58
N ASP A 62 1.73 -25.78 8.45
CA ASP A 62 0.65 -26.76 8.49
C ASP A 62 -0.25 -26.65 7.25
N PHE A 63 -0.39 -25.43 6.71
CA PHE A 63 -1.27 -25.13 5.57
C PHE A 63 -0.55 -25.14 4.21
N LYS A 64 0.78 -25.02 4.22
CA LYS A 64 1.65 -24.95 3.03
C LYS A 64 1.41 -26.11 2.03
N PRO A 65 1.24 -27.38 2.45
CA PRO A 65 1.00 -28.46 1.50
C PRO A 65 -0.23 -28.24 0.62
N TYR A 66 -1.29 -27.65 1.16
CA TYR A 66 -2.51 -27.35 0.41
C TYR A 66 -2.29 -26.18 -0.57
N ILE A 67 -1.58 -25.13 -0.11
CA ILE A 67 -1.20 -23.99 -0.97
C ILE A 67 -0.37 -24.48 -2.16
N ASP A 68 0.66 -25.29 -1.91
CA ASP A 68 1.55 -25.80 -2.95
C ASP A 68 0.79 -26.61 -4.01
N ARG A 69 -0.20 -27.42 -3.59
CA ARG A 69 -1.05 -28.20 -4.51
C ARG A 69 -1.86 -27.31 -5.45
N VAL A 70 -2.55 -26.30 -4.91
CA VAL A 70 -3.31 -25.34 -5.74
C VAL A 70 -2.38 -24.56 -6.66
N MET A 71 -1.21 -24.12 -6.15
CA MET A 71 -0.20 -23.44 -6.95
C MET A 71 0.34 -24.29 -8.12
N ASN A 72 0.40 -25.61 -7.94
CA ASN A 72 0.83 -26.57 -8.96
C ASN A 72 -0.30 -26.99 -9.92
N GLY A 73 -1.47 -26.34 -9.84
CA GLY A 73 -2.56 -26.49 -10.79
C GLY A 73 -3.71 -27.39 -10.32
N GLU A 74 -3.70 -27.88 -9.08
CA GLU A 74 -4.89 -28.52 -8.53
C GLU A 74 -6.03 -27.50 -8.28
N PRO A 75 -7.31 -27.94 -8.24
CA PRO A 75 -8.43 -27.03 -8.11
C PRO A 75 -8.45 -26.25 -6.79
N SER A 76 -9.09 -25.07 -6.80
CA SER A 76 -9.16 -24.21 -5.62
C SER A 76 -9.95 -24.83 -4.46
N ASP A 77 -10.87 -25.75 -4.74
CA ASP A 77 -11.74 -26.40 -3.75
C ASP A 77 -10.98 -27.25 -2.71
N ILE A 78 -9.67 -27.40 -2.86
CA ILE A 78 -8.80 -27.90 -1.80
C ILE A 78 -8.88 -27.00 -0.55
N ILE A 79 -8.91 -25.67 -0.73
CA ILE A 79 -8.86 -24.68 0.36
C ILE A 79 -9.85 -23.52 0.24
N SER A 80 -10.50 -23.35 -0.91
CA SER A 80 -11.50 -22.31 -1.12
C SER A 80 -12.63 -22.77 -2.03
N GLY A 81 -13.87 -22.59 -1.61
CA GLY A 81 -15.05 -22.80 -2.44
C GLY A 81 -15.24 -21.75 -3.53
N ASN A 82 -14.44 -20.67 -3.50
CA ASN A 82 -14.36 -19.68 -4.57
C ASN A 82 -13.05 -19.87 -5.35
N PRO A 83 -13.03 -19.58 -6.67
CA PRO A 83 -11.80 -19.66 -7.45
C PRO A 83 -10.68 -18.79 -6.86
N ILE A 84 -9.51 -19.40 -6.62
CA ILE A 84 -8.30 -18.66 -6.27
C ILE A 84 -7.75 -18.06 -7.57
N THR A 85 -7.73 -16.74 -7.63
CA THR A 85 -7.32 -16.01 -8.84
C THR A 85 -5.87 -15.58 -8.79
N ARG A 86 -5.28 -15.36 -7.60
CA ARG A 86 -3.88 -14.93 -7.43
C ARG A 86 -3.24 -15.46 -6.14
N PHE A 87 -1.92 -15.41 -6.09
CA PHE A 87 -1.13 -15.64 -4.87
C PHE A 87 -0.30 -14.41 -4.53
N PHE A 88 -0.35 -13.98 -3.27
CA PHE A 88 0.37 -12.82 -2.77
C PHE A 88 1.60 -13.25 -1.97
N PRO A 89 2.82 -12.91 -2.41
CA PRO A 89 4.01 -13.14 -1.61
C PRO A 89 4.00 -12.22 -0.39
N SER A 90 4.45 -12.73 0.75
CA SER A 90 4.72 -11.94 1.95
C SER A 90 6.21 -11.74 2.17
N SER A 91 6.56 -10.79 3.05
CA SER A 91 7.95 -10.60 3.50
C SER A 91 8.42 -11.73 4.42
N GLY A 92 7.50 -12.52 4.99
CA GLY A 92 7.82 -13.68 5.82
C GLY A 92 8.33 -14.83 4.96
N ILE A 93 9.36 -15.52 5.44
CA ILE A 93 10.02 -16.61 4.72
C ILE A 93 9.55 -17.96 5.27
N SER A 94 9.36 -18.94 4.38
CA SER A 94 9.17 -20.36 4.66
C SER A 94 10.08 -21.16 3.72
N SER A 95 10.93 -22.02 4.27
CA SER A 95 11.92 -22.82 3.50
C SER A 95 12.74 -22.01 2.49
N GLY A 96 13.22 -20.82 2.89
CA GLY A 96 14.03 -19.94 2.05
C GLY A 96 13.26 -19.15 0.97
N ASN A 97 11.94 -19.34 0.85
CA ASN A 97 11.09 -18.63 -0.11
C ASN A 97 10.06 -17.74 0.60
N PRO A 98 9.60 -16.65 -0.03
CA PRO A 98 8.46 -15.88 0.46
C PRO A 98 7.23 -16.78 0.67
N LYS A 99 6.55 -16.65 1.81
CA LYS A 99 5.23 -17.27 2.03
C LYS A 99 4.24 -16.70 1.02
N LYS A 100 3.35 -17.54 0.49
CA LYS A 100 2.40 -17.16 -0.57
C LYS A 100 0.98 -17.39 -0.10
N PHE A 101 0.17 -16.34 -0.12
CA PHE A 101 -1.20 -16.38 0.37
C PHE A 101 -2.20 -16.39 -0.78
N PRO A 102 -3.15 -17.34 -0.81
CA PRO A 102 -4.16 -17.39 -1.86
C PRO A 102 -5.14 -16.22 -1.73
N GLY A 103 -5.53 -15.66 -2.88
CA GLY A 103 -6.54 -14.61 -2.98
C GLY A 103 -7.55 -14.90 -4.08
N ASN A 104 -8.80 -14.52 -3.83
CA ASN A 104 -9.91 -14.59 -4.77
C ASN A 104 -10.51 -13.20 -5.00
N ASP A 105 -11.50 -13.08 -5.86
CA ASP A 105 -12.07 -11.78 -6.23
C ASP A 105 -12.79 -11.08 -5.07
N ILE A 106 -13.35 -11.86 -4.11
CA ILE A 106 -13.94 -11.32 -2.88
C ILE A 106 -12.87 -10.56 -2.06
N PHE A 107 -11.66 -11.10 -1.95
CA PHE A 107 -10.55 -10.41 -1.30
C PHE A 107 -10.26 -9.06 -1.96
N PHE A 108 -10.20 -9.00 -3.29
CA PHE A 108 -9.96 -7.75 -4.02
C PHE A 108 -11.07 -6.72 -3.79
N ASP A 109 -12.33 -7.14 -3.81
CA ASP A 109 -13.46 -6.26 -3.52
C ASP A 109 -13.37 -5.65 -2.11
N LYS A 110 -12.96 -6.45 -1.13
CA LYS A 110 -12.74 -5.96 0.25
C LYS A 110 -11.55 -4.99 0.34
N VAL A 111 -10.47 -5.22 -0.41
CA VAL A 111 -9.34 -4.27 -0.49
C VAL A 111 -9.76 -2.93 -1.09
N ILE A 112 -10.60 -2.95 -2.13
CA ILE A 112 -11.17 -1.73 -2.74
C ILE A 112 -12.05 -1.00 -1.71
N PHE A 113 -12.89 -1.74 -1.00
CA PHE A 113 -13.74 -1.18 0.07
C PHE A 113 -12.93 -0.51 1.18
N VAL A 114 -11.89 -1.18 1.70
CA VAL A 114 -10.99 -0.62 2.73
C VAL A 114 -10.28 0.63 2.20
N SER A 115 -9.86 0.62 0.93
CA SER A 115 -9.22 1.77 0.27
C SER A 115 -10.18 2.98 0.17
N ALA A 116 -11.46 2.73 -0.13
CA ALA A 116 -12.48 3.76 -0.16
C ALA A 116 -12.72 4.37 1.24
N LEU A 117 -12.79 3.53 2.28
CA LEU A 117 -12.93 4.02 3.67
C LEU A 117 -11.72 4.85 4.10
N ARG A 118 -10.50 4.38 3.82
CA ARG A 118 -9.27 5.17 4.03
C ARG A 118 -9.38 6.54 3.35
N SER A 119 -9.81 6.58 2.09
CA SER A 119 -9.96 7.84 1.35
C SER A 119 -10.94 8.81 2.01
N LEU A 120 -12.04 8.32 2.60
CA LEU A 120 -12.98 9.17 3.33
C LEU A 120 -12.37 9.76 4.60
N VAL A 121 -11.67 8.93 5.37
CA VAL A 121 -10.96 9.38 6.59
C VAL A 121 -9.91 10.42 6.25
N MET A 122 -9.11 10.19 5.21
CA MET A 122 -8.06 11.14 4.81
C MET A 122 -8.67 12.46 4.31
N ALA A 123 -9.78 12.41 3.56
CA ALA A 123 -10.46 13.62 3.11
C ALA A 123 -11.06 14.47 4.25
N LYS A 124 -11.36 13.87 5.41
CA LYS A 124 -11.78 14.60 6.61
C LYS A 124 -10.64 15.41 7.24
N HIS A 125 -9.41 14.89 7.18
CA HIS A 125 -8.25 15.46 7.87
C HIS A 125 -7.40 16.37 6.98
N PHE A 126 -7.42 16.16 5.66
CA PHE A 126 -6.59 16.89 4.71
C PHE A 126 -7.46 17.56 3.63
N GLU A 127 -7.60 18.89 3.73
CA GLU A 127 -8.29 19.68 2.71
C GLU A 127 -7.65 19.48 1.32
N GLY A 128 -8.46 19.35 0.28
CA GLY A 128 -7.97 19.13 -1.08
C GLY A 128 -7.51 17.69 -1.37
N PHE A 129 -7.66 16.74 -0.43
CA PHE A 129 -7.24 15.34 -0.62
C PHE A 129 -7.83 14.68 -1.86
N LYS A 130 -9.08 14.96 -2.20
CA LYS A 130 -9.75 14.38 -3.37
C LYS A 130 -9.28 14.96 -4.70
N GLN A 131 -8.64 16.13 -4.69
CA GLN A 131 -8.18 16.85 -5.88
C GLN A 131 -6.66 16.74 -6.08
N GLY A 132 -5.92 16.48 -5.01
CA GLY A 132 -4.47 16.32 -5.04
C GLY A 132 -4.01 14.95 -5.53
N LYS A 133 -2.74 14.87 -5.91
CA LYS A 133 -2.05 13.62 -6.26
C LYS A 133 -1.20 13.14 -5.10
N MET A 134 -1.08 11.82 -4.98
CA MET A 134 -0.13 11.17 -4.08
C MET A 134 1.08 10.72 -4.88
N LEU A 135 2.28 11.14 -4.48
CA LEU A 135 3.53 10.59 -4.97
C LEU A 135 3.93 9.42 -4.07
N ASN A 136 3.75 8.20 -4.57
CA ASN A 136 4.07 6.97 -3.83
C ASN A 136 5.30 6.28 -4.43
N PHE A 137 6.35 6.10 -3.63
CA PHE A 137 7.55 5.38 -4.01
C PHE A 137 7.41 3.90 -3.74
N ILE A 138 7.64 3.08 -4.78
CA ILE A 138 7.56 1.63 -4.74
C ILE A 138 8.87 1.06 -5.26
N PHE A 139 9.53 0.25 -4.43
CA PHE A 139 10.79 -0.39 -4.79
C PHE A 139 10.57 -1.44 -5.90
N THR A 140 10.83 -1.04 -7.13
CA THR A 140 10.73 -1.86 -8.35
C THR A 140 11.83 -1.44 -9.32
N SER A 141 12.00 -2.17 -10.42
CA SER A 141 12.91 -1.80 -11.52
C SER A 141 12.66 -0.39 -12.10
N SER A 142 11.52 0.23 -11.77
CA SER A 142 11.05 1.52 -12.27
C SER A 142 11.37 2.72 -11.36
N MET A 143 12.25 2.55 -10.36
CA MET A 143 12.55 3.59 -9.35
C MET A 143 12.95 4.96 -9.93
N TYR A 144 13.47 5.03 -11.16
CA TYR A 144 13.81 6.30 -11.81
C TYR A 144 12.59 7.07 -12.34
N CYS A 145 11.58 6.40 -12.89
CA CYS A 145 10.41 7.07 -13.48
C CYS A 145 9.54 7.74 -12.39
N GLN A 146 9.49 7.18 -11.18
CA GLN A 146 8.66 7.70 -10.07
C GLN A 146 9.03 9.13 -9.63
N PRO A 147 10.29 9.45 -9.26
CA PRO A 147 10.69 10.81 -8.92
C PRO A 147 10.56 11.74 -10.12
N LEU A 148 10.86 11.28 -11.34
CA LEU A 148 10.69 12.08 -12.56
C LEU A 148 9.24 12.56 -12.73
N CYS A 149 8.28 11.64 -12.67
CA CYS A 149 6.85 11.97 -12.74
C CYS A 149 6.42 12.88 -11.58
N GLY A 150 6.94 12.63 -10.38
CA GLY A 150 6.71 13.46 -9.21
C GLY A 150 7.20 14.90 -9.37
N LEU A 151 8.35 15.10 -9.99
CA LEU A 151 8.92 16.44 -10.25
C LEU A 151 8.13 17.19 -11.32
N VAL A 152 7.71 16.52 -12.39
CA VAL A 152 6.90 17.11 -13.45
C VAL A 152 5.54 17.57 -12.93
N GLN A 153 4.91 16.77 -12.07
CA GLN A 153 3.58 17.07 -11.51
C GLN A 153 3.65 17.73 -10.13
N ARG A 154 4.76 18.40 -9.83
CA ARG A 154 5.09 18.84 -8.46
C ARG A 154 4.05 19.70 -7.77
N ASP A 155 3.33 20.52 -8.54
CA ASP A 155 2.32 21.45 -8.04
C ASP A 155 0.95 20.79 -7.84
N GLU A 156 0.83 19.49 -8.11
CA GLU A 156 -0.36 18.69 -7.83
C GLU A 156 -0.16 17.72 -6.67
N VAL A 157 1.10 17.51 -6.23
CA VAL A 157 1.45 16.55 -5.17
C VAL A 157 1.01 17.09 -3.80
N LEU A 158 0.05 16.41 -3.19
CA LEU A 158 -0.50 16.72 -1.86
C LEU A 158 0.08 15.81 -0.77
N SER A 159 0.53 14.61 -1.11
CA SER A 159 1.21 13.72 -0.19
C SER A 159 2.36 12.99 -0.88
N VAL A 160 3.41 12.74 -0.12
CA VAL A 160 4.59 11.97 -0.55
C VAL A 160 4.72 10.79 0.38
N GLY A 161 4.98 9.59 -0.14
CA GLY A 161 5.00 8.42 0.71
C GLY A 161 5.61 7.19 0.09
N ALA A 162 5.65 6.13 0.90
CA ALA A 162 5.95 4.77 0.51
C ALA A 162 5.27 3.83 1.51
N ILE A 163 5.12 2.53 1.19
CA ILE A 163 4.54 1.56 2.15
C ILE A 163 5.34 1.58 3.47
N PHE A 164 6.66 1.46 3.37
CA PHE A 164 7.57 1.61 4.51
C PHE A 164 8.37 2.90 4.36
N VAL A 165 8.49 3.67 5.44
CA VAL A 165 9.19 4.95 5.38
C VAL A 165 10.68 4.82 5.05
N SER A 166 11.29 3.65 5.27
CA SER A 166 12.66 3.35 4.84
C SER A 166 12.83 3.44 3.32
N VAL A 167 11.82 3.03 2.55
CA VAL A 167 11.81 3.13 1.09
C VAL A 167 11.74 4.59 0.65
N LEU A 168 10.98 5.42 1.37
CA LEU A 168 10.95 6.86 1.10
C LEU A 168 12.31 7.50 1.35
N VAL A 169 13.00 7.15 2.44
CA VAL A 169 14.37 7.64 2.70
C VAL A 169 15.34 7.22 1.59
N GLN A 170 15.26 5.97 1.12
CA GLN A 170 16.05 5.51 -0.03
C GLN A 170 15.72 6.29 -1.31
N ALA A 171 14.44 6.59 -1.55
CA ALA A 171 14.02 7.37 -2.71
C ALA A 171 14.54 8.83 -2.64
N ILE A 172 14.64 9.41 -1.44
CA ILE A 172 15.23 10.74 -1.24
C ILE A 172 16.73 10.71 -1.54
N HIS A 173 17.48 9.72 -1.03
CA HIS A 173 18.91 9.57 -1.37
C HIS A 173 19.11 9.36 -2.88
N PHE A 174 18.26 8.55 -3.52
CA PHE A 174 18.28 8.38 -4.96
C PHE A 174 18.06 9.72 -5.69
N LEU A 175 17.13 10.54 -5.22
CA LEU A 175 16.91 11.87 -5.78
C LEU A 175 18.15 12.78 -5.60
N GLU A 176 18.83 12.70 -4.47
CA GLU A 176 20.08 13.44 -4.21
C GLU A 176 21.22 13.02 -5.15
N ASP A 177 21.28 11.74 -5.54
CA ASP A 177 22.29 11.23 -6.46
C ASP A 177 21.97 11.55 -7.94
N TYR A 178 20.69 11.53 -8.32
CA TYR A 178 20.26 11.57 -9.72
C TYR A 178 19.56 12.86 -10.17
N TRP A 179 19.40 13.88 -9.31
CA TRP A 179 18.65 15.10 -9.66
C TRP A 179 19.17 15.82 -10.92
N LYS A 180 20.47 15.75 -11.22
CA LYS A 180 21.05 16.35 -12.44
C LYS A 180 20.54 15.68 -13.70
N GLU A 181 20.47 14.36 -13.69
CA GLU A 181 19.96 13.59 -14.81
C GLU A 181 18.45 13.77 -14.94
N LEU A 182 17.71 13.74 -13.82
CA LEU A 182 16.27 14.02 -13.80
C LEU A 182 15.96 15.43 -14.35
N SER A 183 16.76 16.43 -13.98
CA SER A 183 16.62 17.80 -14.50
C SER A 183 16.93 17.86 -16.00
N SER A 184 17.95 17.13 -16.47
CA SER A 184 18.24 16.99 -17.91
C SER A 184 17.08 16.34 -18.66
N ASN A 185 16.51 15.27 -18.12
CA ASN A 185 15.35 14.58 -18.71
C ASN A 185 14.15 15.53 -18.85
N ILE A 186 13.86 16.33 -17.82
CA ILE A 186 12.82 17.38 -17.83
C ILE A 186 13.15 18.46 -18.87
N ARG A 187 14.39 18.93 -18.90
CA ARG A 187 14.85 19.99 -19.81
C ARG A 187 14.65 19.62 -21.27
N PHE A 188 14.91 18.37 -21.63
CA PHE A 188 14.85 17.90 -23.02
C PHE A 188 13.60 17.10 -23.37
N GLY A 189 12.71 16.84 -22.40
CA GLY A 189 11.51 16.02 -22.61
C GLY A 189 11.84 14.57 -23.01
N ARG A 190 12.93 14.01 -22.48
CA ARG A 190 13.42 12.66 -22.86
C ARG A 190 13.82 11.85 -21.64
N VAL A 191 13.29 10.64 -21.55
CA VAL A 191 13.70 9.64 -20.56
C VAL A 191 15.06 9.05 -20.94
N SER A 192 15.93 8.80 -19.96
CA SER A 192 17.24 8.19 -20.19
C SER A 192 17.18 6.79 -20.83
N GLU A 193 18.09 6.53 -21.77
CA GLU A 193 18.09 5.30 -22.60
C GLU A 193 18.39 4.01 -21.82
N TRP A 194 19.03 4.11 -20.65
CA TRP A 194 19.34 2.95 -19.81
C TRP A 194 18.10 2.36 -19.12
N ILE A 195 16.97 3.07 -19.16
CA ILE A 195 15.69 2.55 -18.68
C ILE A 195 15.14 1.58 -19.73
N THR A 196 15.42 0.30 -19.52
CA THR A 196 15.08 -0.79 -20.44
C THR A 196 13.62 -1.24 -20.36
N ASP A 197 12.93 -0.92 -19.27
CA ASP A 197 11.50 -1.17 -19.12
C ASP A 197 10.71 -0.22 -20.05
N LEU A 198 10.20 -0.80 -21.15
CA LEU A 198 9.41 -0.09 -22.15
C LEU A 198 8.17 0.56 -21.53
N SER A 199 7.47 -0.11 -20.61
CA SER A 199 6.27 0.43 -19.97
C SER A 199 6.61 1.64 -19.10
N CYS A 200 7.74 1.60 -18.38
CA CYS A 200 8.24 2.74 -17.61
C CYS A 200 8.58 3.91 -18.52
N ARG A 201 9.31 3.63 -19.62
CA ARG A 201 9.79 4.65 -20.56
C ARG A 201 8.65 5.33 -21.30
N ASP A 202 7.66 4.57 -21.77
CA ASP A 202 6.51 5.09 -22.49
C ASP A 202 5.65 5.96 -21.56
N SER A 203 5.39 5.48 -20.33
CA SER A 203 4.66 6.26 -19.31
C SER A 203 5.42 7.51 -18.89
N GLY A 204 6.74 7.40 -18.69
CA GLY A 204 7.59 8.53 -18.31
C GLY A 204 7.67 9.59 -19.41
N SER A 205 7.75 9.18 -20.68
CA SER A 205 7.75 10.09 -21.82
C SER A 205 6.40 10.80 -21.97
N MET A 206 5.29 10.07 -21.76
CA MET A 206 3.94 10.66 -21.78
C MET A 206 3.76 11.72 -20.68
N ILE A 207 4.30 11.47 -19.48
CA ILE A 207 4.20 12.41 -18.35
C ILE A 207 5.13 13.61 -18.52
N LEU A 208 6.38 13.39 -18.96
CA LEU A 208 7.33 14.45 -19.26
C LEU A 208 6.77 15.46 -20.26
N GLY A 209 6.13 14.95 -21.33
CA GLY A 209 5.60 15.77 -22.40
C GLY A 209 6.71 16.55 -23.12
N GLU A 210 6.47 17.83 -23.36
CA GLU A 210 7.38 18.71 -24.08
C GLU A 210 8.57 19.18 -23.20
N PRO A 211 9.72 19.54 -23.81
CA PRO A 211 10.87 20.10 -23.11
C PRO A 211 10.50 21.26 -22.17
N ASN A 212 10.95 21.20 -20.91
CA ASN A 212 10.62 22.20 -19.89
C ASN A 212 11.88 22.72 -19.17
N PRO A 213 12.63 23.66 -19.77
CA PRO A 213 13.86 24.20 -19.19
C PRO A 213 13.63 24.99 -17.90
N ASP A 214 12.50 25.70 -17.78
CA ASP A 214 12.18 26.50 -16.59
C ASP A 214 11.99 25.62 -15.35
N LEU A 215 11.28 24.48 -15.51
CA LEU A 215 11.15 23.51 -14.44
C LEU A 215 12.50 22.88 -14.10
N ALA A 216 13.31 22.53 -15.10
CA ALA A 216 14.64 21.98 -14.86
C ALA A 216 15.51 22.95 -14.04
N ASP A 217 15.60 24.22 -14.43
CA ASP A 217 16.34 25.25 -13.68
C ASP A 217 15.85 25.39 -12.24
N LEU A 218 14.53 25.31 -12.03
CA LEU A 218 13.93 25.32 -10.70
C LEU A 218 14.38 24.10 -9.87
N ILE A 219 14.31 22.89 -10.41
CA ILE A 219 14.73 21.68 -9.70
C ILE A 219 16.23 21.73 -9.38
N GLU A 220 17.07 22.11 -10.35
CA GLU A 220 18.51 22.27 -10.14
C GLU A 220 18.82 23.28 -9.03
N HIS A 221 18.11 24.40 -8.99
CA HIS A 221 18.25 25.40 -7.92
C HIS A 221 17.83 24.86 -6.55
N LYS A 222 16.76 24.06 -6.46
CA LYS A 222 16.27 23.50 -5.19
C LYS A 222 17.14 22.35 -4.67
N CYS A 223 17.65 21.50 -5.57
CA CYS A 223 18.51 20.36 -5.24
C CYS A 223 19.98 20.76 -5.03
N GLY A 224 20.46 21.83 -5.70
CA GLY A 224 21.84 22.31 -5.57
C GLY A 224 22.15 23.07 -4.27
N GLN A 225 21.21 23.18 -3.33
CA GLN A 225 21.44 23.84 -2.05
C GLN A 225 22.32 22.99 -1.14
N GLN A 226 23.11 23.61 -0.24
CA GLN A 226 24.01 22.90 0.68
C GLN A 226 23.29 21.96 1.67
N SER A 227 22.03 22.24 1.99
CA SER A 227 21.24 21.46 2.94
C SER A 227 20.01 20.86 2.27
N SER A 228 19.80 19.56 2.48
CA SER A 228 18.58 18.85 2.08
C SER A 228 17.42 19.01 3.07
N GLU A 229 17.58 19.82 4.13
CA GLU A 229 16.52 20.09 5.09
C GLU A 229 15.28 20.65 4.39
N GLY A 230 14.12 20.01 4.55
CA GLY A 230 12.89 20.43 3.91
C GLY A 230 12.84 20.22 2.40
N ILE A 231 13.73 19.40 1.81
CA ILE A 231 13.76 19.15 0.36
C ILE A 231 12.41 18.69 -0.19
N ILE A 232 11.64 17.88 0.55
CA ILE A 232 10.32 17.42 0.12
C ILE A 232 9.39 18.62 -0.06
N SER A 233 9.34 19.51 0.92
CA SER A 233 8.51 20.72 0.86
C SER A 233 9.01 21.74 -0.17
N ARG A 234 10.31 21.74 -0.51
CA ARG A 234 10.85 22.57 -1.58
C ARG A 234 10.48 22.05 -2.98
N LEU A 235 10.58 20.74 -3.18
CA LEU A 235 10.29 20.10 -4.46
C LEU A 235 8.78 19.98 -4.70
N TRP A 236 8.02 19.61 -3.67
CA TRP A 236 6.57 19.40 -3.69
C TRP A 236 5.88 20.34 -2.70
N PRO A 237 5.64 21.61 -3.07
CA PRO A 237 5.28 22.69 -2.15
C PRO A 237 3.86 22.58 -1.60
N LYS A 238 2.99 21.78 -2.23
CA LYS A 238 1.62 21.52 -1.75
C LYS A 238 1.52 20.27 -0.85
N THR A 239 2.64 19.61 -0.55
CA THR A 239 2.65 18.43 0.32
C THR A 239 2.16 18.78 1.71
N LYS A 240 1.15 18.06 2.20
CA LYS A 240 0.53 18.28 3.51
C LYS A 240 0.94 17.25 4.56
N PHE A 241 1.37 16.06 4.13
CA PHE A 241 1.80 14.98 5.01
C PHE A 241 2.68 13.97 4.27
N ILE A 242 3.45 13.22 5.05
CA ILE A 242 4.19 12.05 4.62
C ILE A 242 3.34 10.81 4.91
N GLU A 243 3.19 9.91 3.95
CA GLU A 243 2.49 8.65 4.16
C GLU A 243 3.45 7.47 4.22
N GLY A 244 3.33 6.63 5.26
CA GLY A 244 4.06 5.37 5.35
C GLY A 244 4.02 4.76 6.74
N ILE A 245 4.32 3.47 6.81
CA ILE A 245 4.41 2.73 8.07
C ILE A 245 5.68 3.16 8.81
N VAL A 246 5.49 3.70 10.01
CA VAL A 246 6.54 4.23 10.89
C VAL A 246 6.55 3.55 12.28
N THR A 247 5.86 2.43 12.42
CA THR A 247 5.77 1.68 13.68
C THR A 247 6.94 0.70 13.86
N GLY A 248 7.16 0.26 15.10
CA GLY A 248 8.23 -0.68 15.45
C GLY A 248 9.62 -0.13 15.10
N ASN A 249 10.47 -0.97 14.49
CA ASN A 249 11.84 -0.59 14.11
C ASN A 249 11.90 0.54 13.06
N LEU A 250 10.80 0.86 12.38
CA LEU A 250 10.77 1.95 11.40
C LEU A 250 10.64 3.33 12.04
N ALA A 251 10.29 3.41 13.33
CA ALA A 251 10.22 4.67 14.07
C ALA A 251 11.58 5.39 14.13
N GLN A 252 12.69 4.67 13.97
CA GLN A 252 14.03 5.26 13.92
C GLN A 252 14.23 6.25 12.77
N TYR A 253 13.42 6.16 11.70
CA TYR A 253 13.49 7.07 10.55
C TYR A 253 12.74 8.39 10.76
N ILE A 254 11.99 8.55 11.87
CA ILE A 254 11.22 9.78 12.14
C ILE A 254 12.10 11.04 12.08
N PRO A 255 13.25 11.14 12.78
CA PRO A 255 14.06 12.36 12.74
C PRO A 255 14.57 12.69 11.33
N THR A 256 14.91 11.67 10.55
CA THR A 256 15.35 11.82 9.16
C THR A 256 14.23 12.35 8.27
N LEU A 257 13.01 11.85 8.43
CA LEU A 257 11.85 12.33 7.68
C LEU A 257 11.43 13.72 8.12
N GLU A 258 11.51 14.05 9.41
CA GLU A 258 11.26 15.41 9.91
C GLU A 258 12.25 16.41 9.31
N PHE A 259 13.53 16.03 9.20
CA PHE A 259 14.56 16.80 8.53
C PHE A 259 14.22 17.04 7.06
N TYR A 260 13.93 16.00 6.26
CA TYR A 260 13.64 16.15 4.84
C TYR A 260 12.28 16.79 4.52
N SER A 261 11.30 16.64 5.41
CA SER A 261 9.92 17.11 5.19
C SER A 261 9.66 18.51 5.73
N ASN A 262 10.55 19.08 6.54
CA ASN A 262 10.27 20.27 7.35
C ASN A 262 9.12 20.02 8.35
N LYS A 263 9.21 18.88 9.05
CA LYS A 263 8.27 18.45 10.11
C LYS A 263 6.82 18.31 9.64
N LEU A 264 6.59 17.87 8.41
CA LEU A 264 5.25 17.49 7.97
C LEU A 264 4.74 16.30 8.81
N PRO A 265 3.42 16.20 9.06
CA PRO A 265 2.84 15.04 9.72
C PRO A 265 3.20 13.74 8.99
N ILE A 266 3.63 12.71 9.74
CA ILE A 266 3.87 11.37 9.21
C ILE A 266 2.66 10.51 9.57
N VAL A 267 1.99 9.95 8.57
CA VAL A 267 0.72 9.27 8.70
C VAL A 267 0.85 7.81 8.28
N SER A 268 0.42 6.91 9.16
CA SER A 268 0.15 5.51 8.82
C SER A 268 -1.35 5.30 8.71
N THR A 269 -1.82 4.89 7.54
CA THR A 269 -3.25 4.89 7.19
C THR A 269 -3.92 3.52 7.26
N THR A 270 -3.16 2.43 7.17
CA THR A 270 -3.71 1.07 7.04
C THR A 270 -2.80 0.05 7.73
N TYR A 271 -3.42 -0.91 8.41
CA TYR A 271 -2.76 -2.10 8.94
C TYR A 271 -3.22 -3.33 8.13
N ALA A 272 -2.28 -3.97 7.45
CA ALA A 272 -2.54 -5.07 6.52
C ALA A 272 -1.34 -6.02 6.41
N SER A 273 -1.60 -7.20 5.86
CA SER A 273 -0.61 -8.20 5.47
C SER A 273 -0.97 -8.80 4.10
N SER A 274 -0.11 -9.68 3.57
CA SER A 274 -0.44 -10.44 2.36
C SER A 274 -1.60 -11.43 2.56
N GLU A 275 -1.92 -11.77 3.81
CA GLU A 275 -3.00 -12.71 4.15
C GLU A 275 -4.35 -11.99 4.23
N THR A 276 -4.37 -10.76 4.76
CA THR A 276 -5.60 -9.98 4.94
C THR A 276 -5.34 -8.49 5.22
N TYR A 277 -6.37 -7.67 5.01
CA TYR A 277 -6.41 -6.27 5.46
C TYR A 277 -7.15 -6.21 6.79
N PHE A 278 -6.50 -5.70 7.84
CA PHE A 278 -7.03 -5.74 9.20
C PHE A 278 -7.83 -4.49 9.55
N GLY A 279 -7.34 -3.30 9.16
CA GLY A 279 -8.02 -2.06 9.54
C GLY A 279 -7.35 -0.80 9.01
N ILE A 280 -8.01 0.33 9.26
CA ILE A 280 -7.53 1.67 8.88
C ILE A 280 -7.35 2.54 10.13
N ASN A 281 -6.45 3.51 10.05
CA ASN A 281 -6.31 4.51 11.09
C ASN A 281 -7.37 5.60 10.92
N VAL A 282 -8.33 5.66 11.83
CA VAL A 282 -9.43 6.64 11.80
C VAL A 282 -9.03 8.04 12.29
N ASP A 283 -7.88 8.15 12.96
CA ASP A 283 -7.27 9.42 13.40
C ASP A 283 -5.79 9.50 12.92
N PRO A 284 -5.57 9.81 11.62
CA PRO A 284 -4.24 9.80 11.00
C PRO A 284 -3.25 10.81 11.60
N LEU A 285 -3.73 11.83 12.32
CA LEU A 285 -2.89 12.87 12.91
C LEU A 285 -2.57 12.62 14.39
N SER A 286 -3.11 11.54 14.96
CA SER A 286 -2.82 11.16 16.34
C SER A 286 -1.33 10.88 16.53
N LYS A 287 -0.71 11.57 17.48
CA LYS A 287 0.72 11.40 17.82
C LYS A 287 1.02 10.07 18.53
N HIS A 288 0.00 9.27 18.80
CA HIS A 288 0.18 7.94 19.33
C HIS A 288 0.77 7.05 18.24
N VAL A 289 2.11 7.05 18.13
CA VAL A 289 2.82 5.88 17.61
C VAL A 289 2.44 4.78 18.58
N PRO A 290 1.59 3.82 18.22
CA PRO A 290 1.39 2.67 19.09
C PRO A 290 2.76 2.01 19.11
N ASN A 291 3.34 1.87 20.29
CA ASN A 291 4.31 0.81 20.51
C ASN A 291 3.59 -0.47 20.08
N ALA A 292 3.83 -0.91 18.84
CA ALA A 292 3.18 -2.08 18.30
C ALA A 292 3.64 -3.28 19.14
N TYR A 293 2.64 -4.01 19.67
CA TYR A 293 2.79 -5.27 20.39
C TYR A 293 3.60 -6.30 19.58
#